data_AF-A0A7Y4XAA2-F1
#
_entry.id   AF-A0A7Y4XAA2-F1
#
_cell.length_a   1.000
_cell.length_b   1.000
_cell.length_c   1.000
_cell.angle_alpha   90.00
_cell.angle_beta   90.00
_cell.angle_gamma   90.00
#
_symmetry.space_group_name_H-M   'P 1'
#
loop_
_entity.id
_entity.type
_entity.pdbx_description
1 polymer ?
#
loop_
_entity_poly.entity_id
_entity_poly.type
_entity_poly.pdbx_seq_one_letter_code
_entity_poly.pdbx_strand_id
1 'polypeptide(L)'
;FVPIGSNGFYPRKGKRARFDQQPVEAQVTVSASLEAYRITGDKRWRNDARRAFQWFLGRNDLNRTIYDPTTGGCRDGLHSDRTNENQGAESTLAFLQSLLELRLAENALQTVGSEKLKVNSEA
;
A
#
# COMPACT_ATOMS: atom_id res chain seq x y z
N PHE A 1 -0.99 0.69 -9.31
CA PHE A 1 -1.98 1.24 -8.38
C PHE A 1 -1.89 2.74 -8.50
N VAL A 2 -3.04 3.41 -8.66
CA VAL A 2 -3.13 4.87 -8.54
C VAL A 2 -4.45 5.13 -7.81
N PRO A 3 -4.42 5.69 -6.59
CA PRO A 3 -5.64 5.96 -5.83
C PRO A 3 -6.47 7.03 -6.53
N ILE A 4 -7.77 7.01 -6.27
CA ILE A 4 -8.66 8.12 -6.64
C ILE A 4 -8.39 9.24 -5.64
N GLY A 5 -8.14 10.45 -6.13
CA GLY A 5 -7.90 11.57 -5.23
C GLY A 5 -9.19 12.11 -4.61
N SER A 6 -9.05 12.91 -3.55
CA SER A 6 -10.13 13.55 -2.79
C SER A 6 -10.51 14.96 -3.27
N ASN A 7 -9.95 15.43 -4.40
CA ASN A 7 -10.29 16.75 -4.93
C ASN A 7 -11.72 16.81 -5.50
N GLY A 8 -12.69 17.03 -4.61
CA GLY A 8 -14.12 17.08 -4.91
C GLY A 8 -14.81 15.72 -4.85
N PHE A 9 -16.14 15.74 -4.83
CA PHE A 9 -16.96 14.52 -4.84
C PHE A 9 -16.87 13.80 -6.19
N TYR A 10 -17.02 12.47 -6.17
CA TYR A 10 -17.12 11.65 -7.39
C TYR A 10 -18.59 11.34 -7.72
N PRO A 11 -19.27 12.14 -8.58
CA PRO A 11 -20.65 11.90 -8.95
C PRO A 11 -20.78 10.66 -9.85
N ARG A 12 -21.95 10.01 -9.80
CA ARG A 12 -22.24 8.83 -10.63
C ARG A 12 -22.08 9.18 -12.12
N LYS A 13 -21.25 8.42 -12.84
CA LYS A 13 -20.85 8.66 -14.25
C LYS A 13 -20.02 9.94 -14.49
N GLY A 14 -19.51 10.57 -13.44
CA GLY A 14 -18.63 11.72 -13.52
C GLY A 14 -17.17 11.37 -13.80
N LYS A 15 -16.30 12.38 -13.70
CA LYS A 15 -14.86 12.20 -13.76
C LYS A 15 -14.32 11.96 -12.36
N ARG A 16 -13.45 10.95 -12.20
CA ARG A 16 -12.72 10.70 -10.96
C ARG A 16 -11.66 11.76 -10.77
N ALA A 17 -11.52 12.26 -9.56
CA ALA A 17 -10.41 13.14 -9.21
C ALA A 17 -9.08 12.35 -9.29
N ARG A 18 -8.08 12.96 -9.94
CA ARG A 18 -6.77 12.34 -10.12
C ARG A 18 -5.81 12.62 -8.97
N PHE A 19 -5.94 13.78 -8.33
CA PHE A 19 -5.02 14.30 -7.33
C PHE A 19 -5.74 14.65 -6.04
N ASP A 20 -4.95 15.02 -5.05
CA ASP A 20 -5.32 14.92 -3.64
C ASP A 20 -5.44 13.45 -3.23
N GLN A 21 -4.50 12.64 -3.71
CA GLN A 21 -4.40 11.22 -3.36
C GLN A 21 -3.92 11.12 -1.91
N GLN A 22 -4.54 10.29 -1.08
CA GLN A 22 -4.20 10.21 0.35
C GLN A 22 -3.53 8.87 0.71
N PRO A 23 -2.74 8.86 1.80
CA PRO A 23 -2.17 7.64 2.38
C PRO A 23 -3.18 6.55 2.70
N VAL A 24 -4.39 6.91 3.14
CA VAL A 24 -5.41 5.95 3.57
C VAL A 24 -5.87 5.06 2.41
N GLU A 25 -6.01 5.58 1.18
CA GLU A 25 -6.38 4.74 0.03
C GLU A 25 -5.31 3.70 -0.29
N ALA A 26 -4.02 4.06 -0.14
CA ALA A 26 -2.92 3.12 -0.32
C ALA A 26 -2.94 2.03 0.75
N GLN A 27 -3.14 2.42 2.02
CA GLN A 27 -3.21 1.47 3.13
C GLN A 27 -4.38 0.49 3.01
N VAL A 28 -5.60 0.96 2.80
CA VAL A 28 -6.75 0.06 2.66
C VAL A 28 -6.61 -0.86 1.45
N THR A 29 -5.95 -0.41 0.37
CA THR A 29 -5.68 -1.26 -0.80
C THR A 29 -4.65 -2.34 -0.49
N VAL A 30 -3.61 -2.03 0.31
CA VAL A 30 -2.66 -3.03 0.80
C VAL A 30 -3.40 -4.10 1.61
N SER A 31 -4.16 -3.69 2.62
CA SER A 31 -4.88 -4.61 3.52
C SER A 31 -5.89 -5.47 2.76
N ALA A 32 -6.72 -4.86 1.90
CA ALA A 32 -7.71 -5.59 1.12
C ALA A 32 -7.08 -6.58 0.14
N SER A 33 -5.95 -6.21 -0.47
CA SER A 33 -5.24 -7.10 -1.39
C SER A 33 -4.58 -8.27 -0.65
N LEU A 34 -3.99 -8.04 0.52
CA LEU A 34 -3.44 -9.12 1.35
C LEU A 34 -4.53 -10.08 1.83
N GLU A 35 -5.69 -9.56 2.21
CA GLU A 35 -6.84 -10.36 2.60
C GLU A 35 -7.40 -11.19 1.43
N ALA A 36 -7.54 -10.58 0.25
CA ALA A 36 -7.94 -11.30 -0.95
C ALA A 36 -6.94 -12.41 -1.32
N TYR A 37 -5.63 -12.17 -1.14
CA TYR A 37 -4.62 -13.22 -1.32
C TYR A 37 -4.81 -14.37 -0.31
N ARG A 38 -5.09 -14.06 0.96
CA ARG A 38 -5.31 -15.06 2.01
C ARG A 38 -6.49 -15.98 1.70
N ILE A 39 -7.58 -15.44 1.16
CA ILE A 39 -8.78 -16.20 0.81
C ILE A 39 -8.60 -17.00 -0.48
N THR A 40 -7.98 -16.40 -1.50
CA THR A 40 -7.99 -16.97 -2.87
C THR A 40 -6.71 -17.71 -3.26
N GLY A 41 -5.59 -17.42 -2.60
CA GLY A 41 -4.26 -17.88 -3.01
C GLY A 41 -3.72 -17.28 -4.31
N ASP A 42 -4.48 -16.40 -4.99
CA ASP A 42 -4.06 -15.83 -6.27
C ASP A 42 -2.98 -14.75 -6.07
N LYS A 43 -1.77 -15.05 -6.56
CA LYS A 43 -0.58 -14.19 -6.48
C LYS A 43 -0.78 -12.79 -7.04
N ARG A 44 -1.78 -12.56 -7.91
CA ARG A 44 -2.13 -11.20 -8.37
C ARG A 44 -2.33 -10.27 -7.18
N TRP A 45 -3.03 -10.70 -6.14
CA TRP A 45 -3.41 -9.86 -5.03
C TRP A 45 -2.19 -9.44 -4.19
N ARG A 46 -1.23 -10.35 -4.03
CA ARG A 46 0.06 -10.00 -3.41
C ARG A 46 0.82 -8.96 -4.23
N ASN A 47 0.81 -9.08 -5.55
CA ASN A 47 1.43 -8.08 -6.44
C ASN A 47 0.72 -6.73 -6.34
N ASP A 48 -0.62 -6.73 -6.25
CA ASP A 48 -1.43 -5.53 -6.05
C ASP A 48 -1.11 -4.85 -4.72
N ALA A 49 -1.03 -5.60 -3.61
CA ALA A 49 -0.61 -5.08 -2.30
C ALA A 49 0.77 -4.41 -2.38
N ARG A 50 1.76 -5.08 -2.99
CA ARG A 50 3.10 -4.50 -3.18
C ARG A 50 3.06 -3.21 -4.00
N ARG A 51 2.30 -3.20 -5.10
CA ARG A 51 2.16 -2.02 -5.96
C ARG A 51 1.48 -0.85 -5.23
N ALA A 52 0.51 -1.13 -4.37
CA ALA A 52 -0.13 -0.12 -3.54
C ALA A 52 0.86 0.48 -2.53
N PHE A 53 1.60 -0.37 -1.81
CA PHE A 53 2.62 0.10 -0.87
C PHE A 53 3.73 0.92 -1.53
N GLN A 54 4.15 0.57 -2.74
CA GLN A 54 5.16 1.32 -3.48
C GLN A 54 4.74 2.77 -3.79
N TRP A 55 3.46 3.12 -3.70
CA TRP A 55 2.98 4.50 -3.82
C TRP A 55 3.62 5.41 -2.76
N PHE A 56 3.77 4.93 -1.52
CA PHE A 56 4.46 5.65 -0.44
C PHE A 56 5.93 5.93 -0.78
N LEU A 57 6.54 5.05 -1.57
CA LEU A 57 7.96 5.07 -1.94
C LEU A 57 8.21 5.79 -3.28
N GLY A 58 7.20 6.47 -3.83
CA GLY A 58 7.34 7.24 -5.06
C GLY A 58 6.88 6.53 -6.32
N ARG A 59 6.29 5.33 -6.26
CA ARG A 59 5.58 4.77 -7.42
C ARG A 59 4.19 5.39 -7.57
N ASN A 60 4.17 6.69 -7.80
CA ASN A 60 2.97 7.53 -7.91
C ASN A 60 3.11 8.51 -9.08
N ASP A 61 2.07 9.31 -9.35
CA ASP A 61 1.99 10.18 -10.51
C ASP A 61 3.15 11.19 -10.63
N LEU A 62 3.75 11.60 -9.51
CA LEU A 62 4.83 12.59 -9.50
C LEU A 62 6.22 12.01 -9.29
N ASN A 63 6.34 10.68 -9.11
CA ASN A 63 7.57 10.01 -8.71
C ASN A 63 8.20 10.59 -7.42
N ARG A 64 7.38 10.96 -6.43
CA ARG A 64 7.82 11.59 -5.17
C ARG A 64 7.55 10.70 -3.97
N THR A 65 8.51 10.58 -3.05
CA THR A 65 8.30 9.84 -1.80
C THR A 65 7.29 10.56 -0.91
N ILE A 66 6.35 9.79 -0.35
CA ILE A 66 5.35 10.28 0.60
C ILE A 66 5.87 10.08 2.02
N TYR A 67 6.44 8.89 2.28
CA TYR A 67 7.13 8.59 3.52
C TYR A 67 8.58 9.10 3.49
N ASP A 68 9.01 9.71 4.59
CA ASP A 68 10.37 10.17 4.83
C ASP A 68 11.06 9.24 5.86
N PRO A 69 12.05 8.43 5.44
CA PRO A 69 12.75 7.53 6.36
C PRO A 69 13.70 8.24 7.33
N THR A 70 14.09 9.48 7.06
CA THR A 70 14.99 10.25 7.92
C THR A 70 14.25 10.79 9.14
N THR A 71 13.01 11.23 8.96
CA THR A 71 12.17 11.76 10.06
C THR A 71 11.19 10.73 10.61
N GLY A 72 10.87 9.69 9.84
CA GLY A 72 9.80 8.74 10.16
C GLY A 72 8.40 9.26 9.86
N GLY A 73 8.27 10.46 9.31
CA GLY A 73 6.99 11.08 8.99
C GLY A 73 6.45 10.67 7.62
N CYS A 74 5.14 10.78 7.45
CA CYS A 74 4.45 10.48 6.21
C CYS A 74 3.57 11.65 5.79
N ARG A 75 3.78 12.13 4.58
CA ARG A 75 3.06 13.26 4.00
C ARG A 75 1.59 12.92 3.74
N ASP A 76 0.70 13.88 3.95
CA ASP A 76 -0.76 13.68 3.96
C ASP A 76 -1.38 13.47 2.58
N GLY A 77 -0.60 13.59 1.51
CA GLY A 77 -1.09 13.29 0.18
C GLY A 77 -0.23 13.78 -0.96
N LEU A 78 -0.78 13.59 -2.16
CA LEU A 78 -0.16 13.98 -3.42
C LEU A 78 -1.10 14.92 -4.19
N HIS A 79 -0.72 16.18 -4.26
CA HIS A 79 -1.37 17.17 -5.11
C HIS A 79 -0.90 17.02 -6.57
N SER A 80 -1.42 17.85 -7.48
CA SER A 80 -1.10 17.78 -8.92
C SER A 80 0.35 18.12 -9.27
N ASP A 81 1.01 18.88 -8.41
CA ASP A 81 2.32 19.49 -8.64
C ASP A 81 3.34 19.18 -7.54
N ARG A 82 2.88 18.75 -6.36
CA ARG A 82 3.70 18.57 -5.17
C ARG A 82 3.15 17.51 -4.22
N THR A 83 3.95 17.14 -3.25
CA THR A 83 3.49 16.45 -2.03
C THR A 83 2.81 17.43 -1.08
N ASN A 84 1.86 16.95 -0.29
CA ASN A 84 1.34 17.71 0.85
C ASN A 84 2.39 17.69 1.96
N GLU A 85 2.88 18.84 2.41
CA GLU A 85 3.94 18.90 3.43
C GLU A 85 3.44 18.62 4.86
N ASN A 86 2.12 18.59 5.07
CA ASN A 86 1.55 18.15 6.34
C ASN A 86 1.86 16.67 6.57
N GLN A 87 2.16 16.31 7.82
CA GLN A 87 2.54 14.95 8.23
C GLN A 87 1.73 14.54 9.44
N GLY A 88 0.44 14.33 9.22
CA GLY A 88 -0.50 13.92 10.25
C GLY A 88 -0.25 12.50 10.76
N ALA A 89 -0.83 12.22 11.94
CA ALA A 89 -0.76 10.90 12.56
C ALA A 89 -1.41 9.81 11.68
N GLU A 90 -2.52 10.12 11.01
CA GLU A 90 -3.23 9.19 10.11
C GLU A 90 -2.30 8.67 9.00
N SER A 91 -1.63 9.57 8.30
CA SER A 91 -0.70 9.26 7.20
C SER A 91 0.47 8.40 7.67
N THR A 92 0.99 8.71 8.84
CA THR A 92 2.10 7.97 9.46
C THR A 92 1.65 6.56 9.84
N LEU A 93 0.47 6.43 10.48
CA LEU A 93 -0.12 5.14 10.79
C LEU A 93 -0.43 4.33 9.53
N ALA A 94 -0.98 4.96 8.49
CA ALA A 94 -1.29 4.31 7.21
C ALA A 94 -0.04 3.66 6.59
N PHE A 95 1.09 4.36 6.60
CA PHE A 95 2.36 3.79 6.15
C PHE A 95 2.83 2.63 7.04
N LEU A 96 2.87 2.84 8.36
CA LEU A 96 3.39 1.84 9.31
C LEU A 96 2.55 0.56 9.32
N GLN A 97 1.22 0.67 9.28
CA GLN A 97 0.31 -0.47 9.18
C GLN A 97 0.54 -1.23 7.88
N SER A 98 0.63 -0.52 6.75
CA SER A 98 0.91 -1.16 5.44
C SER A 98 2.25 -1.90 5.43
N LEU A 99 3.29 -1.31 6.03
CA LEU A 99 4.61 -1.94 6.15
C LEU A 99 4.54 -3.19 7.05
N LEU A 100 3.86 -3.10 8.18
CA LEU A 100 3.72 -4.21 9.13
C LEU A 100 2.98 -5.38 8.49
N GLU A 101 1.83 -5.13 7.85
CA GLU A 101 1.03 -6.18 7.21
C GLU A 101 1.80 -6.89 6.10
N LEU A 102 2.55 -6.16 5.27
CA LEU A 102 3.39 -6.75 4.24
C LEU A 102 4.49 -7.64 4.83
N ARG A 103 5.15 -7.20 5.90
CA ARG A 103 6.18 -8.00 6.58
C ARG A 103 5.60 -9.28 7.19
N LEU A 104 4.44 -9.18 7.84
CA LEU A 104 3.76 -10.36 8.40
C LEU A 104 3.37 -11.35 7.30
N ALA A 105 2.83 -10.87 6.19
CA ALA A 105 2.49 -11.71 5.04
C ALA A 105 3.71 -12.38 4.40
N GLU A 106 4.84 -11.69 4.33
CA GLU A 106 6.10 -12.24 3.82
C GLU A 106 6.68 -13.32 4.75
N ASN A 107 6.68 -13.07 6.06
CA ASN A 107 7.17 -14.02 7.05
C ASN A 107 6.32 -15.30 7.07
N ALA A 108 4.99 -15.18 7.00
CA ALA A 108 4.10 -16.33 6.94
C ALA A 108 4.40 -17.24 5.73
N LEU A 109 4.75 -16.65 4.58
CA LEU A 109 5.13 -17.41 3.38
C LEU A 109 6.47 -18.14 3.53
N GLN A 110 7.43 -17.53 4.24
CA GLN A 110 8.72 -18.17 4.52
C GLN A 110 8.55 -19.38 5.45
N THR A 111 7.67 -19.29 6.46
CA THR A 111 7.35 -20.41 7.35
C THR A 111 6.73 -21.57 6.57
N VAL A 112 5.69 -21.32 5.77
CA VAL A 112 5.02 -22.37 4.97
C VAL A 112 5.97 -23.01 3.95
N GLY A 113 6.83 -22.22 3.31
CA GLY A 113 7.83 -22.76 2.38
C GLY A 113 8.86 -23.67 3.06
N SER A 114 9.29 -23.30 4.26
CA SER A 114 10.24 -24.08 5.05
C SER A 114 9.65 -25.39 5.56
N GLU A 115 8.37 -25.41 5.93
CA GLU A 115 7.65 -26.63 6.34
C GLU A 115 7.49 -27.61 5.17
N LYS A 116 7.12 -27.13 3.97
CA LYS A 116 7.02 -27.98 2.77
C LYS A 116 8.35 -28.62 2.37
N LEU A 117 9.46 -27.91 2.54
CA LEU A 117 10.80 -28.44 2.26
C LEU A 117 11.19 -29.57 3.22
N LYS A 118 10.86 -29.46 4.52
CA LYS A 118 11.12 -30.51 5.52
C LYS A 118 10.34 -31.79 5.25
N VAL A 119 9.06 -31.68 4.92
CA VAL A 119 8.21 -32.85 4.60
C VAL A 119 8.74 -33.63 3.39
N ASN A 120 9.27 -32.93 2.39
CA ASN A 120 9.81 -33.57 1.19
C ASN A 120 11.21 -34.20 1.38
N SER A 121 11.91 -33.91 2.48
CA SER A 121 13.21 -34.52 2.80
C SER A 121 13.11 -35.75 3.72
N GLU A 122 11.93 -35.99 4.30
CA GLU A 122 11.64 -37.11 5.20
C GLU A 122 10.86 -38.25 4.50
N ALA A 123 10.61 -38.14 3.20
CA ALA A 123 9.96 -39.13 2.34
C ALA A 123 10.95 -39.68 1.30
#